data_AF-A0AAE3BGS0-F1
#
_entry.id   AF-A0AAE3BGS0-F1
#
_cell.length_a   1.000
_cell.length_b   1.000
_cell.length_c   1.000
_cell.angle_alpha   90.00
_cell.angle_beta   90.00
_cell.angle_gamma   90.00
#
_symmetry.space_group_name_H-M   'P 1'
#
loop_
_entity.id
_entity.type
_entity.pdbx_description
1 polymer ?
#
loop_
_entity_poly.entity_id
_entity_poly.type
_entity_poly.pdbx_seq_one_letter_code
_entity_poly.pdbx_strand_id
1 'polypeptide(L)'
;PDGARWRYRYDAFGRRVSKVREGQLPSAQAVARVAYRWDGDQLIGQQQYRADGSAAREVQWVYEPGSFRPLAQVEAQGDSTQLHYIVTDLTGTARELCSEEGEVLWRGEQGLWGSHREERRPIPLRRYLGDAANEEVYCELRYQGQLFDAETGLYYNRHRYYDAESGQNM
;
A
#
# COMPACT_ATOMS: atom_id res chain seq x y z
N PRO A 1 9.08 -12.42 11.82
CA PRO A 1 8.97 -13.04 10.48
C PRO A 1 8.19 -14.36 10.55
N ASP A 2 7.14 -14.53 9.73
CA ASP A 2 6.26 -15.71 9.71
C ASP A 2 6.88 -16.94 9.02
N GLY A 3 8.13 -16.84 8.57
CA GLY A 3 8.85 -17.89 7.84
C GLY A 3 8.42 -18.05 6.38
N ALA A 4 7.51 -17.21 5.88
CA ALA A 4 7.09 -17.24 4.48
C ALA A 4 8.22 -16.76 3.57
N ARG A 5 8.37 -17.42 2.42
CA ARG A 5 9.26 -16.99 1.35
C ARG A 5 8.45 -16.28 0.28
N TRP A 6 8.98 -15.17 -0.21
CA TRP A 6 8.35 -14.40 -1.28
C TRP A 6 9.31 -14.27 -2.46
N ARG A 7 8.81 -14.55 -3.66
CA ARG A 7 9.52 -14.35 -4.92
C ARG A 7 9.00 -13.11 -5.61
N TYR A 8 9.90 -12.17 -5.86
CA TYR A 8 9.62 -10.94 -6.59
C TYR A 8 10.05 -11.08 -8.06
N ARG A 9 9.29 -10.47 -8.98
CA ARG A 9 9.63 -10.39 -10.41
C ARG A 9 9.65 -8.95 -10.86
N TYR A 10 10.55 -8.65 -11.78
CA TYR A 10 10.81 -7.30 -12.30
C TYR A 10 10.80 -7.32 -13.83
N ASP A 11 10.44 -6.19 -14.43
CA ASP A 11 10.66 -5.98 -15.86
C ASP A 11 12.07 -5.47 -16.16
N ALA A 12 12.38 -5.25 -17.44
CA ALA A 12 13.69 -4.77 -17.90
C ALA A 12 14.08 -3.38 -17.40
N PHE A 13 13.11 -2.60 -16.89
CA PHE A 13 13.33 -1.27 -16.32
C PHE A 13 13.44 -1.30 -14.78
N GLY A 14 13.52 -2.49 -14.19
CA GLY A 14 13.64 -2.68 -12.75
C GLY A 14 12.33 -2.43 -11.98
N ARG A 15 11.19 -2.34 -12.66
CA ARG A 15 9.90 -2.17 -11.98
C ARG A 15 9.37 -3.52 -11.54
N ARG A 16 8.97 -3.64 -10.28
CA ARG A 16 8.34 -4.85 -9.75
C ARG A 16 7.01 -5.09 -10.46
N VAL A 17 6.88 -6.21 -11.16
CA VAL A 17 5.66 -6.62 -11.87
C VAL A 17 4.83 -7.65 -11.10
N SER A 18 5.44 -8.38 -10.16
CA SER A 18 4.69 -9.26 -9.25
C SER A 18 5.47 -9.66 -8.01
N LYS A 19 4.76 -10.04 -6.95
CA LYS A 19 5.27 -10.84 -5.84
C LYS A 19 4.42 -12.09 -5.65
N VAL A 20 5.05 -13.21 -5.32
CA VAL A 20 4.40 -14.52 -5.13
C VAL A 20 4.87 -15.11 -3.80
N ARG A 21 3.93 -15.54 -2.97
CA ARG A 21 4.22 -16.29 -1.74
C ARG A 21 4.52 -17.73 -2.12
N GLU A 22 5.67 -18.22 -1.70
CA GLU A 22 6.14 -19.58 -1.95
C GLU A 22 5.79 -20.51 -0.79
N GLY A 23 5.71 -21.81 -1.10
CA GLY A 23 5.42 -22.85 -0.12
C GLY A 23 3.93 -23.12 0.05
N GLN A 24 3.59 -23.84 1.10
CA GLN A 24 2.22 -24.24 1.38
C GLN A 24 1.46 -23.06 2.00
N LEU A 25 0.37 -22.65 1.35
CA LEU A 25 -0.49 -21.59 1.83
C LEU A 25 -1.51 -22.13 2.84
N PRO A 26 -1.90 -21.33 3.85
CA PRO A 26 -2.75 -21.80 4.94
C PRO A 26 -4.18 -22.14 4.48
N SER A 27 -4.62 -21.59 3.35
CA SER A 27 -5.91 -21.91 2.74
C SER A 27 -5.92 -21.58 1.25
N ALA A 28 -6.89 -22.14 0.53
CA ALA A 28 -7.19 -21.78 -0.86
C ALA A 28 -7.52 -20.27 -1.00
N GLN A 29 -8.02 -19.65 0.07
CA GLN A 29 -8.45 -18.27 0.11
C GLN A 29 -7.31 -17.27 0.41
N ALA A 30 -6.15 -17.76 0.84
CA ALA A 30 -5.01 -16.91 1.16
C ALA A 30 -4.44 -16.23 -0.09
N VAL A 31 -3.98 -14.99 0.05
CA VAL A 31 -3.30 -14.27 -1.05
C VAL A 31 -2.00 -14.99 -1.39
N ALA A 32 -1.90 -15.44 -2.64
CA ALA A 32 -0.76 -16.17 -3.17
C ALA A 32 0.12 -15.30 -4.06
N ARG A 33 -0.47 -14.32 -4.74
CA ARG A 33 0.23 -13.48 -5.71
C ARG A 33 -0.36 -12.08 -5.73
N VAL A 34 0.51 -11.10 -5.89
CA VAL A 34 0.15 -9.72 -6.24
C VAL A 34 0.84 -9.37 -7.55
N ALA A 35 0.09 -8.91 -8.54
CA ALA A 35 0.60 -8.36 -9.79
C ALA A 35 0.51 -6.83 -9.76
N TYR A 36 1.48 -6.15 -10.35
CA TYR A 36 1.57 -4.68 -10.36
C TYR A 36 1.51 -4.15 -11.78
N ARG A 37 0.82 -3.03 -11.99
CA ARG A 37 0.69 -2.34 -13.27
C ARG A 37 1.32 -0.95 -13.17
N TRP A 38 2.02 -0.56 -14.23
CA TRP A 38 2.79 0.67 -14.30
C TRP A 38 2.40 1.48 -15.54
N ASP A 39 2.33 2.80 -15.38
CA ASP A 39 2.34 3.77 -16.48
C ASP A 39 3.60 4.63 -16.37
N GLY A 40 4.52 4.48 -17.33
CA GLY A 40 5.88 4.99 -17.19
C GLY A 40 6.50 4.55 -15.85
N ASP A 41 6.71 5.52 -14.96
CA ASP A 41 7.31 5.31 -13.65
C ASP A 41 6.29 5.26 -12.50
N GLN A 42 5.01 5.49 -12.79
CA GLN A 42 3.94 5.49 -11.81
C GLN A 42 3.36 4.09 -11.63
N LEU A 43 3.22 3.66 -10.38
CA LEU A 43 2.49 2.44 -10.05
C LEU A 43 0.99 2.75 -10.09
N ILE A 44 0.32 2.37 -11.18
CA ILE A 44 -1.10 2.71 -11.40
C ILE A 44 -2.08 1.67 -10.86
N GLY A 45 -1.59 0.51 -10.43
CA GLY A 45 -2.45 -0.44 -9.76
C GLY A 45 -1.79 -1.75 -9.37
N GLN A 46 -2.55 -2.55 -8.62
CA GLN A 46 -2.22 -3.91 -8.25
C GLN A 46 -3.44 -4.82 -8.32
N GLN A 47 -3.17 -6.10 -8.54
CA GLN A 47 -4.17 -7.16 -8.52
C GLN A 47 -3.69 -8.29 -7.60
N GLN A 48 -4.47 -8.59 -6.57
CA GLN A 48 -4.25 -9.72 -5.69
C GLN A 48 -4.99 -10.96 -6.23
N TYR A 49 -4.33 -12.10 -6.10
CA TYR A 49 -4.86 -13.41 -6.48
C TYR A 49 -4.73 -14.38 -5.30
N ARG A 50 -5.78 -15.19 -5.11
CA ARG A 50 -5.81 -16.24 -4.10
C ARG A 50 -5.03 -17.48 -4.56
N ALA A 51 -4.82 -18.43 -3.64
CA ALA A 51 -4.13 -19.68 -3.93
C ALA A 51 -4.85 -20.56 -4.96
N ASP A 52 -6.18 -20.47 -5.05
CA ASP A 52 -6.97 -21.12 -6.09
C ASP A 52 -6.91 -20.44 -7.47
N GLY A 53 -6.17 -19.32 -7.58
CA GLY A 53 -6.01 -18.55 -8.81
C GLY A 53 -7.10 -17.49 -9.05
N SER A 54 -8.14 -17.44 -8.21
CA SER A 54 -9.20 -16.42 -8.32
C SER A 54 -8.68 -15.02 -7.99
N ALA A 55 -9.27 -14.00 -8.63
CA ALA A 55 -9.02 -12.61 -8.29
C ALA A 55 -9.60 -12.31 -6.89
N ALA A 56 -8.80 -11.67 -6.04
CA ALA A 56 -9.18 -11.34 -4.66
C ALA A 56 -9.60 -9.88 -4.51
N ARG A 57 -8.67 -8.98 -4.83
CA ARG A 57 -8.78 -7.53 -4.64
C ARG A 57 -7.96 -6.82 -5.71
N GLU A 58 -8.54 -5.82 -6.35
CA GLU A 58 -7.86 -4.93 -7.28
C GLU A 58 -7.80 -3.53 -6.66
N VAL A 59 -6.66 -2.86 -6.79
CA VAL A 59 -6.54 -1.43 -6.45
C VAL A 59 -5.96 -0.71 -7.66
N GLN A 60 -6.56 0.40 -8.03
CA GLN A 60 -6.06 1.32 -9.04
C GLN A 60 -5.82 2.69 -8.40
N TRP A 61 -4.70 3.32 -8.72
CA TRP A 61 -4.36 4.65 -8.24
C TRP A 61 -4.43 5.67 -9.36
N VAL A 62 -5.09 6.78 -9.09
CA VAL A 62 -5.15 7.95 -9.98
C VAL A 62 -4.23 9.01 -9.41
N TYR A 63 -3.42 9.63 -10.28
CA TYR A 63 -2.41 10.62 -9.90
C TYR A 63 -2.74 12.00 -10.48
N GLU A 64 -2.24 13.05 -9.84
CA GLU A 64 -2.18 14.38 -10.44
C GLU A 64 -1.40 14.33 -11.77
N PRO A 65 -1.87 15.00 -12.84
CA PRO A 65 -1.16 15.02 -14.11
C PRO A 65 0.29 15.49 -13.97
N GLY A 66 1.25 14.70 -14.47
CA GLY A 66 2.67 15.03 -14.44
C GLY A 66 3.34 14.95 -13.06
N SER A 67 2.70 14.33 -12.08
CA SER A 67 3.14 14.28 -10.68
C SER A 67 3.03 12.86 -10.11
N PHE A 68 3.76 12.54 -9.04
CA PHE A 68 3.58 11.29 -8.29
C PHE A 68 2.62 11.43 -7.12
N ARG A 69 1.90 12.55 -7.02
CA ARG A 69 0.90 12.79 -5.97
C ARG A 69 -0.38 12.05 -6.30
N PRO A 70 -0.79 11.07 -5.47
CA PRO A 70 -2.03 10.35 -5.69
C PRO A 70 -3.23 11.24 -5.35
N LEU A 71 -4.28 11.13 -6.16
CA LEU A 71 -5.56 11.82 -6.01
C LEU A 71 -6.66 10.90 -5.48
N ALA A 72 -6.68 9.66 -5.94
CA ALA A 72 -7.70 8.69 -5.57
C ALA A 72 -7.18 7.25 -5.67
N GLN A 73 -7.81 6.34 -4.91
CA GLN A 73 -7.75 4.91 -5.18
C GLN A 73 -9.13 4.35 -5.47
N VAL A 74 -9.22 3.51 -6.49
CA VAL A 74 -10.40 2.69 -6.78
C VAL A 74 -10.09 1.28 -6.35
N GLU A 75 -10.91 0.73 -5.47
CA GLU A 75 -10.78 -0.62 -4.95
C GLU A 75 -11.93 -1.48 -5.46
N ALA A 76 -11.61 -2.65 -6.04
CA ALA A 76 -12.60 -3.62 -6.49
C ALA A 76 -12.40 -4.97 -5.81
N GLN A 77 -13.48 -5.54 -5.29
CA GLN A 77 -13.50 -6.86 -4.64
C GLN A 77 -14.80 -7.59 -5.01
N GLY A 78 -14.68 -8.63 -5.83
CA GLY A 78 -15.85 -9.30 -6.42
C GLY A 78 -16.64 -8.32 -7.29
N ASP A 79 -17.93 -8.18 -7.01
CA ASP A 79 -18.83 -7.25 -7.71
C ASP A 79 -18.89 -5.85 -7.05
N SER A 80 -18.15 -5.63 -5.96
CA SER A 80 -18.09 -4.33 -5.28
C SER A 80 -16.95 -3.49 -5.84
N THR A 81 -17.20 -2.20 -6.02
CA THR A 81 -16.19 -1.19 -6.38
C THR A 81 -16.40 0.04 -5.50
N GLN A 82 -15.33 0.56 -4.92
CA GLN A 82 -15.34 1.72 -4.03
C GLN A 82 -14.29 2.74 -4.48
N LEU A 83 -14.69 4.01 -4.54
CA LEU A 83 -13.82 5.14 -4.79
C LEU A 83 -13.43 5.80 -3.46
N HIS A 84 -12.14 6.04 -3.28
CA HIS A 84 -11.60 6.75 -2.13
C HIS A 84 -10.72 7.91 -2.60
N TYR A 85 -10.98 9.11 -2.10
CA TYR A 85 -10.12 10.28 -2.32
C TYR A 85 -8.90 10.23 -1.40
N ILE A 86 -7.73 10.50 -1.94
CA ILE A 86 -6.47 10.49 -1.19
C ILE A 86 -6.10 11.91 -0.82
N VAL A 87 -5.98 12.17 0.49
CA VAL A 87 -5.44 13.43 1.00
C VAL A 87 -3.96 13.25 1.28
N THR A 88 -3.11 14.07 0.65
CA THR A 88 -1.66 14.04 0.83
C THR A 88 -1.14 15.19 1.69
N ASP A 89 0.01 14.99 2.33
CA ASP A 89 0.77 16.12 2.88
C ASP A 89 1.53 16.90 1.78
N LEU A 90 2.27 17.94 2.17
CA LEU A 90 3.06 18.78 1.25
C LEU A 90 4.07 17.99 0.41
N THR A 91 4.53 16.84 0.90
CA THR A 91 5.50 15.96 0.23
C THR A 91 4.84 14.94 -0.69
N GLY A 92 3.50 14.89 -0.75
CA GLY A 92 2.76 13.92 -1.55
C GLY A 92 2.58 12.57 -0.88
N THR A 93 2.84 12.45 0.43
CA THR A 93 2.61 11.22 1.19
C THR A 93 1.12 11.11 1.51
N ALA A 94 0.50 9.96 1.21
CA ALA A 94 -0.91 9.71 1.56
C ALA A 94 -1.10 9.73 3.08
N ARG A 95 -2.03 10.57 3.56
CA ARG A 95 -2.38 10.76 4.98
C ARG A 95 -3.76 10.24 5.31
N GLU A 96 -4.71 10.38 4.39
CA GLU A 96 -6.11 10.02 4.62
C GLU A 96 -6.73 9.42 3.35
N LEU A 97 -7.66 8.48 3.56
CA LEU A 97 -8.62 8.07 2.53
C LEU A 97 -9.99 8.58 2.96
N CYS A 98 -10.66 9.27 2.05
CA CYS A 98 -11.99 9.79 2.27
C CYS A 98 -13.00 9.10 1.36
N SER A 99 -14.22 8.89 1.85
CA SER A 99 -15.37 8.47 1.03
C SER A 99 -15.76 9.55 0.02
N GLU A 100 -16.70 9.22 -0.86
CA GLU A 100 -17.26 10.18 -1.82
C GLU A 100 -18.00 11.35 -1.14
N GLU A 101 -18.55 11.11 0.05
CA GLU A 101 -19.22 12.10 0.90
C GLU A 101 -18.24 12.95 1.73
N GLY A 102 -16.94 12.66 1.65
CA GLY A 102 -15.89 13.36 2.40
C GLY A 102 -15.66 12.83 3.81
N GLU A 103 -16.22 11.68 4.18
CA GLU A 103 -15.95 11.04 5.47
C GLU A 103 -14.55 10.42 5.46
N VAL A 104 -13.76 10.62 6.52
CA VAL A 104 -12.43 9.99 6.64
C VAL A 104 -12.61 8.53 7.03
N LEU A 105 -12.27 7.61 6.12
CA LEU A 105 -12.37 6.17 6.32
C LEU A 105 -11.07 5.56 6.85
N TRP A 106 -9.94 6.17 6.53
CA TRP A 106 -8.61 5.74 6.95
C TRP A 106 -7.72 6.94 7.20
N ARG A 107 -6.83 6.85 8.20
CA ARG A 107 -5.78 7.85 8.46
C ARG A 107 -4.47 7.20 8.87
N GLY A 108 -3.41 7.50 8.12
CA GLY A 108 -2.06 7.05 8.40
C GLY A 108 -1.14 8.18 8.85
N GLU A 109 -0.53 8.02 10.03
CA GLU A 109 0.48 8.94 10.56
C GLU A 109 1.93 8.45 10.33
N GLN A 110 2.80 9.35 9.89
CA GLN A 110 4.26 9.16 9.87
C GLN A 110 4.82 9.59 11.22
N GLY A 111 5.54 8.68 11.90
CA GLY A 111 6.29 9.03 13.10
C GLY A 111 7.56 9.78 12.73
N LEU A 112 7.65 11.05 13.11
CA LEU A 112 8.91 11.79 13.15
C LEU A 112 9.55 11.50 14.51
N TRP A 113 10.46 10.53 14.60
CA TRP A 113 11.27 10.19 15.78
C TRP A 113 10.92 10.83 17.14
N GLY A 114 10.48 10.00 18.11
CA GLY A 114 10.58 10.30 19.55
C GLY A 114 9.32 10.81 20.26
N SER A 115 8.94 10.05 21.29
CA SER A 115 8.25 10.46 22.53
C SER A 115 6.98 11.33 22.43
N HIS A 116 5.84 10.64 22.43
CA HIS A 116 4.58 10.96 23.09
C HIS A 116 4.35 12.41 23.52
N ARG A 117 3.43 13.09 22.83
CA ARG A 117 2.66 14.18 23.41
C ARG A 117 1.17 13.94 23.18
N GLU A 118 0.55 13.31 24.17
CA GLU A 118 -0.90 13.14 24.26
C GLU A 118 -1.55 14.51 24.48
N GLU A 119 -2.15 15.07 23.43
CA GLU A 119 -3.30 15.95 23.60
C GLU A 119 -4.48 15.30 22.88
N ARG A 120 -5.36 14.71 23.71
CA ARG A 120 -6.53 13.94 23.31
C ARG A 120 -7.59 14.86 22.72
N ARG A 121 -7.88 14.66 21.43
CA ARG A 121 -9.24 14.72 20.88
C ARG A 121 -9.52 13.37 20.23
N PRO A 122 -10.63 12.68 20.56
CA PRO A 122 -10.86 11.34 20.06
C PRO A 122 -11.38 11.43 18.62
N ILE A 123 -10.47 11.29 17.66
CA ILE A 123 -10.82 10.66 16.39
C ILE A 123 -10.08 9.32 16.43
N PRO A 124 -10.76 8.19 16.66
CA PRO A 124 -10.13 6.88 16.89
C PRO A 124 -9.33 6.32 15.70
N LEU A 125 -9.28 7.06 14.58
CA LEU A 125 -8.63 6.68 13.33
C LEU A 125 -7.12 6.98 13.27
N ARG A 126 -6.51 7.59 14.31
CA ARG A 126 -5.05 7.80 14.29
C ARG A 126 -4.34 6.46 14.49
N ARG A 127 -3.72 5.97 13.41
CA ARG A 127 -2.83 4.81 13.40
C ARG A 127 -1.52 5.18 12.72
N TYR A 128 -0.42 4.60 13.17
CA TYR A 128 0.83 4.71 12.44
C TYR A 128 0.70 3.90 11.15
N LEU A 129 1.39 4.36 10.09
CA LEU A 129 1.28 3.74 8.77
C LEU A 129 1.61 2.24 8.73
N GLY A 130 2.45 1.73 9.63
CA GLY A 130 2.70 0.30 9.78
C GLY A 130 1.51 -0.45 10.40
N ASP A 131 0.91 0.13 11.45
CA ASP A 131 -0.23 -0.47 12.17
C ASP A 131 -1.49 -0.51 11.30
N ALA A 132 -1.69 0.51 10.47
CA ALA A 132 -2.86 0.68 9.63
C ALA A 132 -2.92 -0.34 8.47
N ALA A 133 -1.84 -1.08 8.21
CA ALA A 133 -1.75 -2.06 7.11
C ALA A 133 -2.67 -3.27 7.25
N ASN A 134 -3.28 -3.47 8.41
CA ASN A 134 -4.22 -4.56 8.67
C ASN A 134 -5.69 -4.09 8.68
N GLU A 135 -5.97 -2.85 8.28
CA GLU A 135 -7.33 -2.32 8.19
C GLU A 135 -8.04 -2.82 6.92
N GLU A 136 -9.37 -2.89 6.99
CA GLU A 136 -10.21 -3.27 5.86
C GLU A 136 -10.09 -2.26 4.71
N VAL A 137 -10.13 -0.97 5.04
CA VAL A 137 -9.83 0.13 4.12
C VAL A 137 -8.41 0.61 4.41
N TYR A 138 -7.53 0.49 3.42
CA TYR A 138 -6.12 0.80 3.58
C TYR A 138 -5.51 1.32 2.28
N CYS A 139 -4.62 2.31 2.41
CA CYS A 139 -3.80 2.81 1.31
C CYS A 139 -2.40 2.20 1.37
N GLU A 140 -1.96 1.51 0.32
CA GLU A 140 -0.59 0.97 0.24
C GLU A 140 0.47 2.01 -0.12
N LEU A 141 0.07 3.13 -0.73
CA LEU A 141 0.99 4.19 -1.12
C LEU A 141 1.56 4.89 0.12
N ARG A 142 2.85 5.20 0.07
CA ARG A 142 3.59 5.89 1.14
C ARG A 142 4.16 7.20 0.62
N TYR A 143 5.46 7.45 0.77
CA TYR A 143 6.10 8.52 0.01
C TYR A 143 5.93 8.28 -1.49
N GLN A 144 6.09 9.32 -2.30
CA GLN A 144 5.89 9.27 -3.75
C GLN A 144 6.54 8.02 -4.39
N GLY A 145 5.71 7.10 -4.89
CA GLY A 145 6.15 5.86 -5.54
C GLY A 145 6.61 4.73 -4.61
N GLN A 146 6.43 4.85 -3.29
CA GLN A 146 6.72 3.79 -2.33
C GLN A 146 5.50 2.91 -2.07
N LEU A 147 5.73 1.59 -2.04
CA LEU A 147 4.74 0.60 -1.62
C LEU A 147 5.21 -0.12 -0.36
N PHE A 148 4.34 -0.20 0.65
CA PHE A 148 4.64 -0.97 1.86
C PHE A 148 4.44 -2.48 1.62
N ASP A 149 5.47 -3.27 1.91
CA ASP A 149 5.42 -4.73 1.88
C ASP A 149 5.22 -5.28 3.29
N ALA A 150 3.96 -5.50 3.68
CA ALA A 150 3.59 -5.97 5.02
C ALA A 150 4.30 -7.27 5.44
N GLU A 151 4.65 -8.14 4.49
CA GLU A 151 5.37 -9.39 4.77
C GLU A 151 6.81 -9.19 5.26
N THR A 152 7.44 -8.07 4.87
CA THR A 152 8.83 -7.75 5.23
C THR A 152 8.92 -6.58 6.21
N GLY A 153 7.87 -5.76 6.31
CA GLY A 153 7.93 -4.46 6.99
C GLY A 153 8.71 -3.39 6.22
N LEU A 154 9.19 -3.71 5.01
CA LEU A 154 9.99 -2.82 4.19
C LEU A 154 9.13 -2.01 3.22
N TYR A 155 9.72 -0.92 2.75
CA TYR A 155 9.12 -0.01 1.79
C TYR A 155 9.84 -0.22 0.46
N TYR A 156 9.13 -0.77 -0.52
CA TYR A 156 9.63 -0.88 -1.88
C TYR A 156 9.55 0.49 -2.55
N ASN A 157 10.70 1.05 -2.91
CA ASN A 157 10.81 2.11 -3.90
C ASN A 157 11.42 1.51 -5.18
N ARG A 158 11.01 1.96 -6.36
CA ARG A 158 11.48 1.43 -7.65
C ARG A 158 13.00 1.22 -7.72
N HIS A 159 13.77 2.13 -7.14
CA HIS A 159 15.24 2.07 -7.19
C HIS A 159 15.90 1.46 -5.95
N ARG A 160 15.19 1.26 -4.82
CA ARG A 160 15.77 0.92 -3.52
C ARG A 160 14.77 0.21 -2.60
N TYR A 161 15.25 -0.71 -1.77
CA TYR A 161 14.48 -1.16 -0.60
C TYR A 161 14.76 -0.19 0.56
N TYR A 162 13.73 0.40 1.14
CA TYR A 162 13.86 1.27 2.32
C TYR A 162 13.41 0.53 3.56
N ASP A 163 14.33 0.41 4.53
CA ASP A 163 14.07 -0.09 5.86
C ASP A 163 13.76 1.10 6.78
N ALA A 164 12.51 1.19 7.25
CA ALA A 164 12.08 2.28 8.12
C ALA A 164 12.56 2.16 9.57
N GLU A 165 13.02 0.99 10.00
CA GLU A 165 13.55 0.78 11.34
C GLU A 165 15.00 1.30 11.43
N SER A 166 15.77 1.18 10.35
CA SER A 166 17.17 1.65 10.27
C SER A 166 17.35 2.99 9.55
N GLY A 167 16.35 3.46 8.80
CA GLY A 167 16.45 4.68 8.00
C GLY A 167 17.45 4.60 6.85
N GLN A 168 17.85 3.39 6.45
CA GLN A 168 18.84 3.15 5.41
C GLN A 168 18.23 2.60 4.12
N ASN A 169 18.92 2.90 3.02
CA ASN A 169 18.64 2.36 1.70
C ASN A 169 19.47 1.09 1.49
N MET A 170 18.84 -0.01 1.08
CA MET A 170 19.50 -1.20 0.53
C MET A 170 19.47 -1.19 -1.00
#